data_AF-A0A2V5TNW3-F1
#
_entry.id   AF-A0A2V5TNW3-F1
#
_cell.length_a   1.000
_cell.length_b   1.000
_cell.length_c   1.000
_cell.angle_alpha   90.00
_cell.angle_beta   90.00
_cell.angle_gamma   90.00
#
_symmetry.space_group_name_H-M   'P 1'
#
loop_
_entity.id
_entity.type
_entity.pdbx_description
1 polymer ?
#
loop_
_entity_poly.entity_id
_entity_poly.type
_entity_poly.pdbx_seq_one_letter_code
_entity_poly.pdbx_strand_id
1 'polypeptide(L)'
;KMFAPPDSPVRERLEKAEHSCLRAKEMTGQLLTFARGGAPIRRVKSVPRLLKESCDNAVLGSNVRCEFWCAPDLQPVEVDQGQITQVFNNLLINAVQAMPEGGTIRVRAENVPAGTRAGLPSPGAGYVRISIQDDGPGIPPEHLSRIFDPFFTTKHKGRGLGLATAYSIVRKHDGLIEVESKRDQGATFHVYLPAPMQAVATETEEQNPPPTGQGRILVMDDEPDILNFSHDALKRLGYEAELARDGTEAIRRYREALEAGRPFSAIIMDRGQAV
;
A
#
# COMPACT_ATOMS: atom_id res chain seq x y z
N LYS A 1 -0.42 12.56 29.03
CA LYS A 1 0.07 11.94 30.30
C LYS A 1 -1.12 11.74 31.24
N MET A 2 -1.45 10.51 31.60
CA MET A 2 -2.56 10.23 32.52
C MET A 2 -2.20 10.66 33.95
N PHE A 3 -3.05 11.49 34.55
CA PHE A 3 -2.95 11.94 35.95
C PHE A 3 -3.65 10.97 36.91
N ALA A 4 -3.56 9.65 36.66
CA ALA A 4 -4.20 8.62 37.48
C ALA A 4 -3.13 7.81 38.26
N PRO A 5 -3.35 7.51 39.56
CA PRO A 5 -2.45 6.69 40.36
C PRO A 5 -2.19 5.31 39.72
N PRO A 6 -0.98 4.73 39.88
CA PRO A 6 -0.58 3.48 39.22
C PRO A 6 -1.52 2.28 39.43
N ASP A 7 -2.14 2.16 40.61
CA ASP A 7 -2.98 1.02 40.99
C ASP A 7 -4.48 1.33 40.98
N SER A 8 -4.90 2.41 40.29
CA SER A 8 -6.32 2.77 40.25
C SER A 8 -7.07 1.98 39.16
N PRO A 9 -8.25 1.40 39.47
CA PRO A 9 -9.17 0.86 38.46
C PRO A 9 -9.55 1.88 37.37
N VAL A 10 -9.39 3.17 37.66
CA VAL A 10 -9.59 4.29 36.73
C VAL A 10 -8.50 4.32 35.66
N ARG A 11 -7.25 3.99 36.01
CA ARG A 11 -6.13 3.97 35.07
C ARG A 11 -6.29 2.85 34.03
N GLU A 12 -6.66 1.65 34.46
CA GLU A 12 -6.92 0.53 33.55
C GLU A 12 -8.06 0.86 32.56
N ARG A 13 -9.11 1.54 33.04
CA ARG A 13 -10.21 2.00 32.17
C ARG A 13 -9.77 3.09 31.18
N LEU A 14 -8.91 4.02 31.62
CA LEU A 14 -8.37 5.08 30.76
C LEU A 14 -7.41 4.51 29.70
N GLU A 15 -6.56 3.55 30.06
CA GLU A 15 -5.68 2.85 29.11
C GLU A 15 -6.48 2.07 28.06
N LYS A 16 -7.54 1.36 28.47
CA LYS A 16 -8.47 0.70 27.53
C LYS A 16 -9.20 1.69 26.62
N ALA A 17 -9.58 2.86 27.14
CA ALA A 17 -10.23 3.91 26.37
C ALA A 17 -9.26 4.54 25.34
N GLU A 18 -8.05 4.89 25.76
CA GLU A 18 -6.98 5.42 24.90
C GLU A 18 -6.66 4.44 23.76
N HIS A 19 -6.45 3.16 24.08
CA HIS A 19 -6.21 2.12 23.08
C HIS A 19 -7.40 1.92 22.11
N SER A 20 -8.62 2.19 22.56
CA SER A 20 -9.81 2.13 21.70
C SER A 20 -9.92 3.36 20.80
N CYS A 21 -9.58 4.55 21.30
CA CYS A 21 -9.52 5.79 20.50
C CYS A 21 -8.41 5.74 19.44
N LEU A 22 -7.23 5.21 19.79
CA LEU A 22 -6.14 5.00 18.83
C LEU A 22 -6.55 4.04 17.72
N ARG A 23 -7.18 2.92 18.06
CA ARG A 23 -7.75 2.00 17.06
C ARG A 23 -8.82 2.68 16.19
N ALA A 24 -9.67 3.52 16.77
CA ALA A 24 -10.65 4.28 16.02
C ALA A 24 -10.00 5.29 15.05
N LYS A 25 -8.95 6.03 15.47
CA LYS A 25 -8.13 6.93 14.61
C LYS A 25 -7.55 6.15 13.43
N GLU A 26 -7.02 4.97 13.70
CA GLU A 26 -6.40 4.14 12.65
C GLU A 26 -7.44 3.60 11.65
N MET A 27 -8.60 3.16 12.15
CA MET A 27 -9.72 2.71 11.32
C MET A 27 -10.31 3.84 10.48
N THR A 28 -10.46 5.04 11.05
CA THR A 28 -10.96 6.21 10.29
C THR A 28 -9.95 6.68 9.26
N GLY A 29 -8.65 6.62 9.53
CA GLY A 29 -7.60 6.89 8.55
C GLY A 29 -7.63 5.93 7.36
N GLN A 30 -7.85 4.63 7.61
CA GLN A 30 -7.99 3.63 6.55
C GLN A 30 -9.31 3.77 5.77
N LEU A 31 -10.42 4.11 6.45
CA LEU A 31 -11.68 4.47 5.80
C LEU A 31 -11.56 5.71 4.92
N LEU A 32 -10.80 6.71 5.39
CA LEU A 32 -10.55 7.92 4.64
C LEU A 32 -9.65 7.64 3.44
N THR A 33 -8.68 6.74 3.56
CA THR A 33 -7.85 6.25 2.44
C THR A 33 -8.70 5.47 1.43
N PHE A 34 -9.65 4.66 1.89
CA PHE A 34 -10.63 3.98 1.05
C PHE A 34 -11.57 4.96 0.33
N ALA A 35 -12.10 5.94 1.05
CA ALA A 35 -13.05 6.94 0.53
C ALA A 35 -12.39 8.00 -0.35
N ARG A 36 -11.13 8.37 -0.04
CA ARG A 36 -10.36 9.43 -0.72
C ARG A 36 -9.25 8.93 -1.63
N GLY A 37 -9.05 7.61 -1.81
CA GLY A 37 -8.15 7.11 -2.85
C GLY A 37 -8.56 7.76 -4.16
N GLY A 38 -7.83 8.81 -4.55
CA GLY A 38 -8.34 9.86 -5.43
C GLY A 38 -8.66 9.33 -6.81
N ALA A 39 -9.10 10.21 -7.72
CA ALA A 39 -9.12 9.83 -9.12
C ALA A 39 -7.71 9.35 -9.52
N PRO A 40 -7.57 8.11 -10.04
CA PRO A 40 -6.25 7.53 -10.31
C PRO A 40 -5.54 8.37 -11.38
N ILE A 41 -4.26 8.70 -11.15
CA ILE A 41 -3.44 9.37 -12.15
C ILE A 41 -2.77 8.28 -12.98
N ARG A 42 -3.51 7.80 -13.99
CA ARG A 42 -3.09 6.65 -14.79
C ARG A 42 -2.01 7.04 -15.80
N ARG A 43 -1.00 6.19 -15.93
CA ARG A 43 0.06 6.29 -16.94
C ARG A 43 0.39 4.90 -17.47
N VAL A 44 0.95 4.84 -18.68
CA VAL A 44 1.41 3.58 -19.27
C VAL A 44 2.66 3.10 -18.53
N LYS A 45 2.53 2.01 -17.77
CA LYS A 45 3.59 1.46 -16.92
C LYS A 45 3.89 0.00 -17.24
N SER A 46 5.13 -0.40 -16.99
CA SER A 46 5.58 -1.78 -17.02
C SER A 46 5.27 -2.46 -15.67
N VAL A 47 4.50 -3.54 -15.70
CA VAL A 47 4.07 -4.28 -14.49
C VAL A 47 5.16 -5.18 -13.88
N PRO A 48 6.02 -5.89 -14.65
CA PRO A 48 6.93 -6.89 -14.09
C PRO A 48 7.83 -6.36 -12.97
N ARG A 49 8.35 -5.13 -13.11
CA ARG A 49 9.18 -4.51 -12.08
C ARG A 49 8.41 -4.30 -10.78
N LEU A 50 7.22 -3.69 -10.87
CA LEU A 50 6.35 -3.43 -9.71
C LEU A 50 5.96 -4.73 -9.00
N LEU A 51 5.58 -5.76 -9.76
CA LEU A 51 5.25 -7.07 -9.19
C LEU A 51 6.43 -7.70 -8.48
N LYS A 52 7.63 -7.67 -9.09
CA LYS A 52 8.82 -8.26 -8.49
C LYS A 52 9.20 -7.54 -7.19
N GLU A 53 9.23 -6.21 -7.19
CA GLU A 53 9.49 -5.41 -5.99
C GLU A 53 8.45 -5.68 -4.89
N SER A 54 7.16 -5.76 -5.23
CA SER A 54 6.11 -6.14 -4.27
C SER A 54 6.29 -7.57 -3.73
N CYS A 55 6.71 -8.52 -4.56
CA CYS A 55 6.98 -9.89 -4.13
C CYS A 55 8.14 -9.95 -3.12
N ASP A 56 9.27 -9.33 -3.49
CA ASP A 56 10.48 -9.32 -2.65
C ASP A 56 10.19 -8.68 -1.29
N ASN A 57 9.44 -7.59 -1.27
CA ASN A 57 9.02 -6.91 -0.04
C ASN A 57 8.05 -7.75 0.81
N ALA A 58 7.10 -8.45 0.18
CA ALA A 58 6.08 -9.21 0.90
C ALA A 58 6.66 -10.45 1.60
N VAL A 59 7.64 -11.12 1.00
CA VAL A 59 8.25 -12.33 1.58
C VAL A 59 9.39 -12.03 2.54
N LEU A 60 9.86 -10.78 2.61
CA LEU A 60 10.98 -10.37 3.45
C LEU A 60 10.73 -10.73 4.93
N GLY A 61 11.61 -11.55 5.50
CA GLY A 61 11.50 -12.00 6.90
C GLY A 61 10.43 -13.07 7.15
N SER A 62 9.86 -13.67 6.10
CA SER A 62 8.90 -14.78 6.20
C SER A 62 9.53 -16.12 5.79
N ASN A 63 8.86 -17.24 6.11
CA ASN A 63 9.21 -18.59 5.64
C ASN A 63 8.63 -18.91 4.25
N VAL A 64 8.08 -17.91 3.56
CA VAL A 64 7.41 -18.07 2.27
C VAL A 64 8.36 -17.73 1.13
N ARG A 65 8.31 -18.50 0.04
CA ARG A 65 9.06 -18.22 -1.20
C ARG A 65 8.14 -17.67 -2.26
N CYS A 66 8.67 -16.80 -3.13
CA CYS A 66 7.94 -16.31 -4.29
C CYS A 66 8.58 -16.83 -5.59
N GLU A 67 7.77 -17.46 -6.43
CA GLU A 67 8.12 -17.89 -7.79
C GLU A 67 7.46 -16.92 -8.77
N PHE A 68 8.29 -16.17 -9.51
CA PHE A 68 7.82 -15.15 -10.44
C PHE A 68 8.05 -15.57 -11.89
N TRP A 69 7.00 -15.45 -12.71
CA TRP A 69 7.09 -15.61 -14.15
C TRP A 69 6.26 -14.53 -14.86
N CYS A 70 6.83 -13.93 -15.91
CA CYS A 70 6.11 -13.03 -16.78
C CYS A 70 6.34 -13.38 -18.25
N ALA A 71 5.33 -13.19 -19.08
CA ALA A 71 5.46 -13.33 -20.52
C ALA A 71 6.58 -12.40 -21.05
N PRO A 72 7.47 -12.86 -21.94
CA PRO A 72 8.55 -12.02 -22.48
C PRO A 72 8.05 -10.79 -23.26
N ASP A 73 6.86 -10.90 -23.84
CA ASP A 73 6.16 -9.89 -24.64
C ASP A 73 5.01 -9.24 -23.86
N LEU A 74 5.07 -9.23 -22.52
CA LEU A 74 4.01 -8.68 -21.69
C LEU A 74 3.71 -7.22 -22.07
N GLN A 75 2.44 -6.93 -22.37
CA GLN A 75 1.99 -5.59 -22.70
C GLN A 75 2.08 -4.67 -21.48
N PRO A 76 2.34 -3.36 -21.67
CA PRO A 76 2.18 -2.42 -20.58
C PRO A 76 0.70 -2.22 -20.22
N VAL A 77 0.45 -1.59 -19.08
CA VAL A 77 -0.91 -1.30 -18.61
C VAL A 77 -1.05 0.18 -18.29
N GLU A 78 -2.24 0.73 -18.46
CA GLU A 78 -2.53 2.13 -18.14
C GLU A 78 -3.06 2.26 -16.71
N VAL A 79 -2.18 2.55 -15.76
CA VAL A 79 -2.50 2.51 -14.33
C VAL A 79 -1.82 3.58 -13.49
N ASP A 80 -2.40 3.84 -12.32
CA ASP A 80 -1.72 4.55 -11.24
C ASP A 80 -0.81 3.57 -10.49
N GLN A 81 0.50 3.83 -10.54
CA GLN A 81 1.53 2.95 -9.97
C GLN A 81 1.37 2.76 -8.46
N GLY A 82 1.05 3.82 -7.70
CA GLY A 82 0.89 3.72 -6.26
C GLY A 82 -0.30 2.85 -5.88
N GLN A 83 -1.43 3.05 -6.56
CA GLN A 83 -2.64 2.27 -6.30
C GLN A 83 -2.46 0.79 -6.71
N ILE A 84 -1.82 0.51 -7.85
CA ILE A 84 -1.58 -0.88 -8.27
C ILE A 84 -0.56 -1.60 -7.38
N THR A 85 0.50 -0.92 -6.93
CA THR A 85 1.40 -1.47 -5.90
C THR A 85 0.64 -1.82 -4.62
N GLN A 86 -0.33 -1.00 -4.22
CA GLN A 86 -1.20 -1.30 -3.07
C GLN A 86 -2.08 -2.54 -3.30
N VAL A 87 -2.59 -2.76 -4.52
CA VAL A 87 -3.31 -4.00 -4.88
C VAL A 87 -2.40 -5.20 -4.67
N PHE A 88 -1.20 -5.19 -5.24
CA PHE A 88 -0.26 -6.32 -5.13
C PHE A 88 0.13 -6.60 -3.68
N ASN A 89 0.45 -5.57 -2.91
CA ASN A 89 0.79 -5.71 -1.50
C ASN A 89 -0.36 -6.31 -0.69
N ASN A 90 -1.60 -5.86 -0.91
CA ASN A 90 -2.77 -6.42 -0.23
C ASN A 90 -2.97 -7.92 -0.51
N LEU A 91 -2.71 -8.37 -1.75
CA LEU A 91 -2.84 -9.77 -2.14
C LEU A 91 -1.69 -10.61 -1.58
N LEU A 92 -0.44 -10.15 -1.76
CA LEU A 92 0.76 -10.88 -1.34
C LEU A 92 0.86 -11.00 0.20
N ILE A 93 0.57 -9.92 0.94
CA ILE A 93 0.53 -9.96 2.41
C ILE A 93 -0.55 -10.93 2.89
N ASN A 94 -1.70 -10.98 2.22
CA ASN A 94 -2.75 -11.94 2.57
C ASN A 94 -2.31 -13.38 2.34
N ALA A 95 -1.60 -13.67 1.25
CA ALA A 95 -1.02 -14.97 0.96
C ALA A 95 0.02 -15.38 2.02
N VAL A 96 0.97 -14.49 2.36
CA VAL A 96 1.98 -14.76 3.40
C VAL A 96 1.32 -15.05 4.74
N GLN A 97 0.33 -14.24 5.14
CA GLN A 97 -0.41 -14.46 6.40
C GLN A 97 -1.22 -15.76 6.41
N ALA A 98 -1.60 -16.29 5.25
CA ALA A 98 -2.29 -17.58 5.15
C ALA A 98 -1.34 -18.77 5.32
N MET A 99 -0.02 -18.54 5.23
CA MET A 99 1.03 -19.57 5.25
C MET A 99 2.10 -19.28 6.33
N PRO A 100 1.74 -19.23 7.64
CA PRO A 100 2.68 -18.90 8.71
C PRO A 100 3.85 -19.91 8.82
N GLU A 101 3.59 -21.18 8.52
CA GLU A 101 4.59 -22.26 8.53
C GLU A 101 5.47 -22.28 7.26
N GLY A 102 5.25 -21.35 6.32
CA GLY A 102 5.91 -21.30 5.04
C GLY A 102 5.09 -21.93 3.91
N GLY A 103 5.60 -21.80 2.69
CA GLY A 103 4.90 -22.20 1.46
C GLY A 103 5.44 -21.47 0.25
N THR A 104 4.73 -21.58 -0.88
CA THR A 104 5.11 -20.90 -2.13
C THR A 104 3.99 -20.00 -2.60
N ILE A 105 4.34 -18.76 -2.95
CA ILE A 105 3.50 -17.87 -3.74
C ILE A 105 3.97 -17.96 -5.18
N ARG A 106 3.08 -18.27 -6.11
CA ARG A 106 3.35 -18.30 -7.55
C ARG A 106 2.70 -17.09 -8.19
N VAL A 107 3.51 -16.22 -8.79
CA VAL A 107 3.07 -15.01 -9.48
C VAL A 107 3.30 -15.18 -10.98
N ARG A 108 2.22 -15.07 -11.75
CA ARG A 108 2.26 -15.16 -13.21
C ARG A 108 1.64 -13.93 -13.84
N ALA A 109 2.30 -13.34 -14.84
CA ALA A 109 1.75 -12.26 -15.64
C ALA A 109 1.76 -12.63 -17.13
N GLU A 110 0.62 -12.52 -17.81
CA GLU A 110 0.46 -12.87 -19.22
C GLU A 110 -0.56 -11.98 -19.95
N ASN A 111 -0.46 -11.93 -21.27
CA ASN A 111 -1.39 -11.21 -22.12
C ASN A 111 -2.68 -12.02 -22.33
N VAL A 112 -3.82 -11.36 -22.23
CA VAL A 112 -5.15 -11.87 -22.55
C VAL A 112 -5.67 -11.07 -23.75
N PRO A 113 -5.76 -11.66 -24.96
CA PRO A 113 -6.20 -10.94 -26.14
C PRO A 113 -7.63 -10.40 -26.00
N ALA A 114 -7.91 -9.27 -26.66
CA ALA A 114 -9.24 -8.68 -26.69
C ALA A 114 -10.29 -9.70 -27.17
N GLY A 115 -11.48 -9.69 -26.56
CA GLY A 115 -12.57 -10.60 -26.92
C GLY A 115 -12.43 -12.04 -26.43
N THR A 116 -11.32 -12.40 -25.78
CA THR A 116 -11.10 -13.77 -25.26
C THR A 116 -11.96 -14.08 -24.03
N ARG A 117 -12.31 -13.07 -23.22
CA ARG A 117 -13.06 -13.24 -21.97
C ARG A 117 -14.24 -12.28 -21.90
N ALA A 118 -15.44 -12.83 -21.68
CA ALA A 118 -16.64 -12.04 -21.42
C ALA A 118 -16.61 -11.44 -20.00
N GLY A 119 -17.26 -10.28 -19.81
CA GLY A 119 -17.36 -9.63 -18.50
C GLY A 119 -16.20 -8.71 -18.12
N LEU A 120 -15.24 -8.48 -19.03
CA LEU A 120 -14.20 -7.47 -18.86
C LEU A 120 -14.75 -6.06 -19.14
N PRO A 121 -14.43 -5.03 -18.32
CA PRO A 121 -15.09 -3.71 -18.41
C PRO A 121 -14.84 -2.91 -19.69
N SER A 122 -13.74 -3.16 -20.42
CA SER A 122 -13.34 -2.44 -21.63
C SER A 122 -13.30 -3.38 -22.83
N PRO A 123 -14.43 -3.55 -23.55
CA PRO A 123 -14.51 -4.43 -24.71
C PRO A 123 -13.72 -3.83 -25.87
N GLY A 124 -12.61 -4.47 -26.26
CA GLY A 124 -11.79 -4.06 -27.42
C GLY A 124 -10.30 -3.83 -27.08
N ALA A 125 -9.98 -3.64 -25.81
CA ALA A 125 -8.60 -3.66 -25.34
C ALA A 125 -8.13 -5.09 -25.04
N GLY A 126 -6.85 -5.37 -25.28
CA GLY A 126 -6.18 -6.50 -24.65
C GLY A 126 -6.06 -6.25 -23.15
N TYR A 127 -5.87 -7.32 -22.37
CA TYR A 127 -5.68 -7.23 -20.93
C TYR A 127 -4.37 -7.90 -20.54
N VAL A 128 -3.78 -7.43 -19.45
CA VAL A 128 -2.75 -8.19 -18.74
C VAL A 128 -3.42 -8.89 -17.58
N ARG A 129 -3.32 -10.22 -17.55
CA ARG A 129 -3.74 -11.03 -16.40
C ARG A 129 -2.55 -11.28 -15.50
N ILE A 130 -2.74 -10.96 -14.23
CA ILE A 130 -1.79 -11.20 -13.14
C ILE A 130 -2.45 -12.21 -12.21
N SER A 131 -1.81 -13.35 -12.02
CA SER A 131 -2.27 -14.42 -11.14
C SER A 131 -1.35 -14.52 -9.94
N ILE A 132 -1.90 -14.42 -8.74
CA ILE A 132 -1.18 -14.62 -7.47
C ILE A 132 -1.80 -15.83 -6.78
N GLN A 133 -1.06 -16.94 -6.79
CA GLN A 133 -1.47 -18.21 -6.19
C GLN A 133 -0.68 -18.46 -4.92
N ASP A 134 -1.33 -18.87 -3.85
CA ASP A 134 -0.70 -19.34 -2.61
C ASP A 134 -0.96 -20.83 -2.36
N ASP A 135 -0.10 -21.46 -1.56
CA ASP A 135 -0.25 -22.84 -1.06
C ASP A 135 -0.96 -22.88 0.32
N GLY A 136 -1.71 -21.84 0.68
CA GLY A 136 -2.37 -21.73 1.97
C GLY A 136 -3.56 -22.68 2.15
N PRO A 137 -4.32 -22.55 3.26
CA PRO A 137 -5.51 -23.36 3.53
C PRO A 137 -6.69 -23.04 2.60
N GLY A 138 -6.56 -22.06 1.71
CA GLY A 138 -7.61 -21.58 0.83
C GLY A 138 -8.77 -20.90 1.57
N ILE A 139 -9.79 -20.55 0.79
CA ILE A 139 -10.98 -19.81 1.21
C ILE A 139 -12.19 -20.74 1.04
N PRO A 140 -12.97 -20.98 2.11
CA PRO A 140 -14.21 -21.74 2.03
C PRO A 140 -15.22 -21.12 1.04
N PRO A 141 -15.97 -21.94 0.27
CA PRO A 141 -16.94 -21.44 -0.72
C PRO A 141 -17.96 -20.45 -0.16
N GLU A 142 -18.40 -20.64 1.09
CA GLU A 142 -19.34 -19.77 1.80
C GLU A 142 -18.80 -18.35 2.07
N HIS A 143 -17.50 -18.12 1.90
CA HIS A 143 -16.86 -16.83 2.09
C HIS A 143 -16.53 -16.13 0.77
N LEU A 144 -16.41 -16.86 -0.34
CA LEU A 144 -15.95 -16.32 -1.63
C LEU A 144 -16.77 -15.11 -2.12
N SER A 145 -18.08 -15.10 -1.89
CA SER A 145 -18.94 -13.99 -2.31
C SER A 145 -18.78 -12.72 -1.48
N ARG A 146 -18.11 -12.81 -0.31
CA ARG A 146 -18.00 -11.74 0.68
C ARG A 146 -16.58 -11.25 0.93
N ILE A 147 -15.56 -11.93 0.38
CA ILE A 147 -14.16 -11.60 0.69
C ILE A 147 -13.75 -10.19 0.24
N PHE A 148 -14.48 -9.61 -0.72
CA PHE A 148 -14.28 -8.23 -1.19
C PHE A 148 -15.16 -7.21 -0.47
N ASP A 149 -16.07 -7.65 0.41
CA ASP A 149 -16.90 -6.75 1.22
C ASP A 149 -16.01 -6.03 2.25
N PRO A 150 -16.18 -4.70 2.42
CA PRO A 150 -15.48 -3.97 3.46
C PRO A 150 -15.71 -4.59 4.85
N PHE A 151 -14.64 -4.68 5.64
CA PHE A 151 -14.62 -5.24 7.01
C PHE A 151 -14.86 -6.74 7.11
N PHE A 152 -15.10 -7.45 6.00
CA PHE A 152 -15.16 -8.90 6.04
C PHE A 152 -13.79 -9.49 6.35
N THR A 153 -13.72 -10.31 7.39
CA THR A 153 -12.49 -10.97 7.83
C THR A 153 -12.82 -12.26 8.57
N THR A 154 -12.05 -13.31 8.30
CA THR A 154 -12.04 -14.55 9.10
C THR A 154 -10.86 -14.59 10.06
N LYS A 155 -9.97 -13.58 10.00
CA LYS A 155 -8.75 -13.49 10.82
C LYS A 155 -9.04 -12.71 12.10
N HIS A 156 -8.63 -13.23 13.25
CA HIS A 156 -8.85 -12.60 14.58
C HIS A 156 -8.22 -11.19 14.72
N LYS A 157 -7.16 -10.88 13.96
CA LYS A 157 -6.50 -9.56 13.95
C LYS A 157 -6.59 -8.82 12.60
N GLY A 158 -7.35 -9.34 11.64
CA GLY A 158 -7.51 -8.71 10.32
C GLY A 158 -8.59 -7.63 10.36
N ARG A 159 -8.34 -6.47 9.76
CA ARG A 159 -9.35 -5.39 9.65
C ARG A 159 -10.35 -5.60 8.52
N GLY A 160 -10.09 -6.55 7.61
CA GLY A 160 -10.98 -6.84 6.48
C GLY A 160 -11.04 -5.75 5.40
N LEU A 161 -10.03 -4.88 5.32
CA LEU A 161 -10.01 -3.78 4.34
C LEU A 161 -9.09 -4.03 3.13
N GLY A 162 -8.13 -4.96 3.23
CA GLY A 162 -7.12 -5.20 2.18
C GLY A 162 -7.73 -5.63 0.84
N LEU A 163 -8.55 -6.69 0.85
CA LEU A 163 -9.20 -7.19 -0.37
C LEU A 163 -10.26 -6.21 -0.91
N ALA A 164 -11.02 -5.56 -0.04
CA ALA A 164 -11.97 -4.52 -0.44
C ALA A 164 -11.28 -3.34 -1.14
N THR A 165 -10.10 -2.94 -0.63
CA THR A 165 -9.27 -1.89 -1.24
C THR A 165 -8.73 -2.34 -2.59
N ALA A 166 -8.19 -3.56 -2.68
CA ALA A 166 -7.72 -4.13 -3.93
C ALA A 166 -8.84 -4.16 -5.00
N TYR A 167 -10.03 -4.61 -4.61
CA TYR A 167 -11.21 -4.62 -5.48
C TYR A 167 -11.57 -3.23 -6.00
N SER A 168 -11.70 -2.25 -5.09
CA SER A 168 -12.04 -0.87 -5.44
C SER A 168 -11.02 -0.24 -6.40
N ILE A 169 -9.72 -0.43 -6.12
CA ILE A 169 -8.65 0.08 -6.99
C ILE A 169 -8.72 -0.55 -8.37
N VAL A 170 -8.83 -1.89 -8.47
CA VAL A 170 -8.87 -2.58 -9.76
C VAL A 170 -10.07 -2.12 -10.58
N ARG A 171 -11.23 -1.91 -9.95
CA ARG A 171 -12.42 -1.35 -10.62
C ARG A 171 -12.21 0.09 -11.07
N LYS A 172 -11.56 0.93 -10.27
CA LYS A 172 -11.15 2.30 -10.66
C LYS A 172 -10.14 2.34 -11.79
N HIS A 173 -9.58 1.20 -12.21
CA HIS A 173 -8.67 1.05 -13.35
C HIS A 173 -9.29 0.31 -14.54
N ASP A 174 -10.63 0.23 -14.60
CA ASP A 174 -11.38 -0.51 -15.64
C ASP A 174 -10.95 -1.99 -15.74
N GLY A 175 -10.47 -2.52 -14.62
CA GLY A 175 -10.03 -3.88 -14.45
C GLY A 175 -11.07 -4.78 -13.80
N LEU A 176 -10.67 -6.03 -13.62
CA LEU A 176 -11.44 -7.06 -12.94
C LEU A 176 -10.52 -7.79 -11.97
N ILE A 177 -11.04 -8.11 -10.78
CA ILE A 177 -10.38 -9.03 -9.85
C ILE A 177 -11.31 -10.20 -9.58
N GLU A 178 -10.76 -11.41 -9.62
CA GLU A 178 -11.46 -12.67 -9.37
C GLU A 178 -10.63 -13.53 -8.42
N VAL A 179 -11.29 -14.51 -7.82
CA VAL A 179 -10.66 -15.48 -6.93
C VAL A 179 -11.12 -16.89 -7.29
N GLU A 180 -10.18 -17.81 -7.30
CA GLU A 180 -10.42 -19.25 -7.36
C GLU A 180 -9.79 -19.87 -6.11
N SER A 181 -10.59 -20.54 -5.29
CA SER A 181 -10.07 -21.18 -4.09
C SER A 181 -10.95 -22.33 -3.64
N LYS A 182 -10.32 -23.33 -3.03
CA LYS A 182 -10.96 -24.45 -2.35
C LYS A 182 -10.25 -24.67 -1.03
N ARG A 183 -10.96 -25.24 -0.06
CA ARG A 183 -10.38 -25.62 1.23
C ARG A 183 -9.17 -26.54 1.00
N ASP A 184 -8.08 -26.24 1.70
CA ASP A 184 -6.81 -26.99 1.73
C ASP A 184 -6.09 -27.10 0.36
N GLN A 185 -6.41 -26.21 -0.59
CA GLN A 185 -5.83 -26.18 -1.94
C GLN A 185 -5.28 -24.80 -2.32
N GLY A 186 -5.12 -23.90 -1.35
CA GLY A 186 -4.68 -22.53 -1.60
C GLY A 186 -5.75 -21.64 -2.21
N ALA A 187 -5.36 -20.39 -2.49
CA ALA A 187 -6.17 -19.45 -3.25
C ALA A 187 -5.39 -18.89 -4.42
N THR A 188 -6.10 -18.59 -5.51
CA THR A 188 -5.56 -17.89 -6.67
C THR A 188 -6.38 -16.64 -6.93
N PHE A 189 -5.74 -15.48 -6.86
CA PHE A 189 -6.35 -14.21 -7.24
C PHE A 189 -5.91 -13.84 -8.66
N HIS A 190 -6.87 -13.55 -9.53
CA HIS A 190 -6.63 -13.06 -10.89
C HIS A 190 -6.99 -11.58 -10.98
N VAL A 191 -6.02 -10.75 -11.31
CA VAL A 191 -6.19 -9.31 -11.58
C VAL A 191 -6.03 -9.07 -13.07
N TYR A 192 -7.02 -8.46 -13.70
CA TYR A 192 -7.04 -8.08 -15.10
C TYR A 192 -6.94 -6.57 -15.19
N LEU A 193 -5.90 -6.08 -15.87
CA LEU A 193 -5.69 -4.65 -16.12
C LEU A 193 -5.70 -4.39 -17.62
N PRO A 194 -6.37 -3.32 -18.09
CA PRO A 194 -6.42 -3.01 -19.52
C PRO A 194 -5.04 -2.63 -20.05
N ALA A 195 -4.65 -3.25 -21.16
CA ALA A 195 -3.53 -2.79 -21.97
C ALA A 195 -3.99 -1.60 -22.83
N PRO A 196 -3.11 -0.62 -23.11
CA PRO A 196 -3.48 0.51 -23.95
C PRO A 196 -3.83 0.06 -25.38
N MET A 197 -4.84 0.69 -25.97
CA MET A 197 -5.35 0.35 -27.30
C MET A 197 -4.35 0.66 -28.44
N GLN A 198 -3.38 1.54 -28.17
CA GLN A 198 -2.25 1.82 -29.04
C GLN A 198 -0.96 1.46 -28.32
N ALA A 199 0.03 0.97 -29.08
CA ALA A 199 1.37 0.71 -28.55
C ALA A 199 2.03 2.05 -28.20
N VAL A 200 1.85 2.49 -26.96
CA VAL A 200 2.55 3.65 -26.40
C VAL A 200 3.85 3.12 -25.80
N ALA A 201 4.98 3.79 -26.10
CA ALA A 201 6.23 3.50 -25.43
C ALA A 201 6.00 3.62 -23.92
N THR A 202 6.39 2.58 -23.16
CA THR A 202 6.41 2.66 -21.70
C THR A 202 7.23 3.88 -21.30
N GLU A 203 6.72 4.68 -20.35
CA GLU A 203 7.60 5.61 -19.64
C GLU A 203 8.70 4.77 -18.99
N THR A 204 9.89 4.76 -19.57
CA THR A 204 11.08 4.25 -18.91
C THR A 204 11.26 5.08 -17.65
N GLU A 205 11.06 4.47 -16.49
CA GLU A 205 11.61 5.02 -15.26
C GLU A 205 13.12 5.02 -15.47
N GLU A 206 13.67 6.17 -15.88
CA GLU A 206 15.08 6.45 -15.69
C GLU A 206 15.37 6.10 -14.23
N GLN A 207 16.29 5.16 -14.02
CA GLN A 207 16.93 4.95 -12.73
C GLN A 207 17.79 6.18 -12.44
N ASN A 208 17.16 7.34 -12.27
CA ASN A 208 17.84 8.46 -11.70
C ASN A 208 18.18 8.03 -10.28
N PRO A 209 19.46 8.09 -9.87
CA PRO A 209 19.79 7.99 -8.47
C PRO A 209 18.86 8.95 -7.72
N PRO A 210 18.35 8.57 -6.54
CA PRO A 210 17.41 9.42 -5.81
C PRO A 210 18.01 10.83 -5.77
N PRO A 211 17.27 11.87 -6.19
CA PRO A 211 17.85 13.18 -6.39
C PRO A 211 18.56 13.59 -5.11
N THR A 212 19.89 13.67 -5.18
CA THR A 212 20.69 14.12 -4.04
C THR A 212 20.53 15.63 -3.97
N GLY A 213 19.88 16.10 -2.92
CA GLY A 213 19.70 17.52 -2.69
C GLY A 213 20.66 18.05 -1.65
N GLN A 214 20.65 19.37 -1.50
CA GLN A 214 21.27 20.09 -0.39
C GLN A 214 20.24 21.08 0.15
N GLY A 215 20.21 21.29 1.45
CA GLY A 215 19.28 22.20 2.10
C GLY A 215 18.82 21.71 3.45
N ARG A 216 18.15 22.59 4.20
CA ARG A 216 17.60 22.30 5.53
C ARG A 216 16.10 22.12 5.41
N ILE A 217 15.57 21.02 5.93
CA ILE A 217 14.14 20.71 5.91
C ILE A 217 13.64 20.56 7.34
N LEU A 218 12.57 21.27 7.68
CA LEU A 218 11.88 21.13 8.96
C LEU A 218 10.72 20.15 8.80
N VAL A 219 10.70 19.08 9.59
CA VAL A 219 9.64 18.07 9.59
C VAL A 219 8.84 18.16 10.89
N MET A 220 7.52 18.29 10.78
CA MET A 220 6.61 18.33 11.91
C MET A 220 5.61 17.18 11.86
N ASP A 221 5.65 16.32 12.88
CA ASP A 221 4.73 15.20 13.05
C ASP A 221 4.62 14.84 14.55
N ASP A 222 3.44 14.43 15.01
CA ASP A 222 3.21 14.04 16.41
C ASP A 222 3.62 12.58 16.70
N GLU A 223 3.85 11.79 15.66
CA GLU A 223 4.25 10.39 15.75
C GLU A 223 5.79 10.25 15.67
N PRO A 224 6.48 9.83 16.76
CA PRO A 224 7.94 9.75 16.78
C PRO A 224 8.53 8.84 15.71
N ASP A 225 7.82 7.79 15.33
CA ASP A 225 8.27 6.85 14.30
C ASP A 225 8.29 7.51 12.91
N ILE A 226 7.32 8.38 12.61
CA ILE A 226 7.28 9.16 11.36
C ILE A 226 8.40 10.19 11.33
N LEU A 227 8.67 10.86 12.46
CA LEU A 227 9.79 11.80 12.59
C LEU A 227 11.14 11.10 12.34
N ASN A 228 11.38 9.94 12.97
CA ASN A 228 12.62 9.18 12.82
C ASN A 228 12.79 8.67 11.39
N PHE A 229 11.74 8.11 10.80
CA PHE A 229 11.76 7.67 9.41
C PHE A 229 12.07 8.83 8.45
N SER A 230 11.40 9.97 8.62
CA SER A 230 11.58 11.15 7.78
C SER A 230 13.00 11.73 7.92
N HIS A 231 13.54 11.76 9.13
CA HIS A 231 14.93 12.17 9.38
C HIS A 231 15.91 11.30 8.59
N ASP A 232 15.79 9.98 8.70
CA ASP A 232 16.71 9.05 8.06
C ASP A 232 16.58 9.06 6.54
N ALA A 233 15.34 9.19 6.03
CA ALA A 233 15.08 9.33 4.61
C ALA A 233 15.71 10.61 4.04
N LEU A 234 15.47 11.77 4.66
CA LEU A 234 15.99 13.05 4.21
C LEU A 234 17.53 13.11 4.28
N LYS A 235 18.13 12.55 5.33
CA LYS A 235 19.58 12.45 5.47
C LYS A 235 20.20 11.58 4.37
N ARG A 236 19.57 10.46 4.02
CA ARG A 236 19.99 9.61 2.88
C ARG A 236 19.90 10.32 1.53
N LEU A 237 19.00 11.29 1.40
CA LEU A 237 18.84 12.14 0.22
C LEU A 237 19.78 13.36 0.21
N GLY A 238 20.62 13.54 1.23
CA GLY A 238 21.60 14.63 1.32
C GLY A 238 21.10 15.91 2.02
N TYR A 239 19.90 15.90 2.59
CA TYR A 239 19.34 17.04 3.31
C TYR A 239 19.66 17.01 4.81
N GLU A 240 19.73 18.21 5.43
CA GLU A 240 19.73 18.37 6.88
C GLU A 240 18.27 18.41 7.36
N ALA A 241 17.86 17.42 8.15
CA ALA A 241 16.50 17.34 8.68
C ALA A 241 16.45 17.82 10.14
N GLU A 242 15.56 18.77 10.44
CA GLU A 242 15.25 19.20 11.80
C GLU A 242 13.81 18.79 12.15
N LEU A 243 13.61 18.30 13.37
CA LEU A 243 12.36 17.66 13.78
C LEU A 243 11.61 18.53 14.78
N ALA A 244 10.29 18.61 14.61
CA ALA A 244 9.36 19.24 15.54
C ALA A 244 8.19 18.30 15.84
N ARG A 245 7.76 18.25 17.09
CA ARG A 245 6.66 17.36 17.53
C ARG A 245 5.29 18.00 17.42
N ASP A 246 5.25 19.32 17.26
CA ASP A 246 4.04 20.11 17.17
C ASP A 246 4.31 21.45 16.46
N GLY A 247 3.22 22.17 16.15
CA GLY A 247 3.28 23.46 15.46
C GLY A 247 4.00 24.55 16.25
N THR A 248 3.94 24.52 17.58
CA THR A 248 4.63 25.52 18.42
C THR A 248 6.14 25.34 18.34
N GLU A 249 6.61 24.09 18.43
CA GLU A 249 8.01 23.73 18.25
C GLU A 249 8.49 24.04 16.83
N ALA A 250 7.68 23.74 15.81
CA ALA A 250 8.01 24.03 14.42
C ALA A 250 8.18 25.55 14.17
N ILE A 251 7.24 26.36 14.65
CA ILE A 251 7.30 27.83 14.52
C ILE A 251 8.52 28.39 15.25
N ARG A 252 8.79 27.91 16.47
CA ARG A 252 9.97 28.34 17.26
C ARG A 252 11.26 28.05 16.50
N ARG A 253 11.45 26.81 16.02
CA ARG A 253 12.63 26.40 15.25
C ARG A 253 12.76 27.18 13.94
N TYR A 254 11.64 27.43 13.26
CA TYR A 254 11.61 28.24 12.03
C TYR A 254 12.10 29.67 12.28
N ARG A 255 11.65 30.32 13.35
CA ARG A 255 12.09 31.68 13.72
C ARG A 255 13.57 31.71 14.11
N GLU A 256 14.00 30.77 14.96
CA GLU A 256 15.42 30.65 15.35
C GLU A 256 16.33 30.46 14.13
N ALA A 257 15.91 29.65 13.16
CA ALA A 257 16.63 29.42 11.92
C ALA A 257 16.69 30.65 11.01
N LEU A 258 15.61 31.43 10.94
CA LEU A 258 15.57 32.70 10.21
C LEU A 258 16.49 33.75 10.85
N GLU A 259 16.42 33.91 12.17
CA GLU A 259 17.26 34.84 12.93
C GLU A 259 18.76 34.47 12.84
N ALA A 260 19.06 33.17 12.82
CA ALA A 260 20.43 32.66 12.63
C ALA A 260 20.93 32.72 11.17
N GLY A 261 20.14 33.25 10.23
CA GLY A 261 20.51 33.35 8.81
C GLY A 261 20.63 31.99 8.10
N ARG A 262 20.01 30.94 8.65
CA ARG A 262 20.02 29.57 8.11
C ARG A 262 18.59 29.08 7.83
N PRO A 263 17.85 29.72 6.91
CA PRO A 263 16.44 29.39 6.67
C PRO A 263 16.27 27.95 6.17
N PHE A 264 15.10 27.39 6.45
CA PHE A 264 14.70 26.11 5.88
C PHE A 264 14.31 26.27 4.41
N SER A 265 14.74 25.33 3.57
CA SER A 265 14.42 25.26 2.14
C SER A 265 13.00 24.75 1.90
N ALA A 266 12.49 23.93 2.82
CA ALA A 266 11.13 23.41 2.82
C ALA A 266 10.68 23.04 4.23
N ILE A 267 9.38 22.97 4.44
CA ILE A 267 8.76 22.48 5.66
C ILE A 267 7.77 21.38 5.27
N ILE A 268 7.86 20.21 5.92
CA ILE A 268 6.94 19.08 5.77
C ILE A 268 6.07 19.03 7.02
N MET A 269 4.77 19.14 6.86
CA MET A 269 3.81 19.18 7.97
C MET A 269 2.64 18.25 7.68
N ASP A 270 2.24 17.43 8.64
CA ASP A 270 0.99 16.67 8.53
C ASP A 270 -0.23 17.60 8.63
N ARG A 271 -1.19 17.42 7.72
CA ARG A 271 -2.38 18.28 7.54
C ARG A 271 -3.41 18.14 8.66
N GLY A 272 -3.21 17.23 9.61
CA GLY A 272 -4.06 17.11 10.80
C GLY A 272 -3.87 18.24 11.82
N GLN A 273 -2.79 19.03 11.72
CA GLN A 273 -2.39 19.95 12.80
C GLN A 273 -1.86 21.31 12.31
N ALA A 274 -2.21 21.71 11.08
CA ALA A 274 -2.00 23.09 10.65
C ALA A 274 -2.94 24.02 11.46
N VAL A 275 -2.37 24.74 12.43
CA VAL A 275 -2.99 25.88 13.10
C VAL A 275 -2.72 27.14 12.31
#